data_AF-A0AAW6DPL4-F1
#
_entry.id   AF-A0AAW6DPL4-F1
#
_cell.length_a   1.000
_cell.length_b   1.000
_cell.length_c   1.000
_cell.angle_alpha   90.00
_cell.angle_beta   90.00
_cell.angle_gamma   90.00
#
_symmetry.space_group_name_H-M   'P 1'
#
loop_
_entity.id
_entity.type
_entity.pdbx_description
1 polymer ?
#
loop_
_entity_poly.entity_id
_entity_poly.type
_entity_poly.pdbx_seq_one_letter_code
_entity_poly.pdbx_strand_id
1 'polypeptide(L)'
;MGRIEPEKEIEKVVICYEDGEEKEMKKGFFCEMQPGEECLNLTFHMFQVEGKELVCIIEGMMELGDRLGMFSPTKETQEGEKENRERKRS
;
A
#
# COMPACT_ATOMS: atom_id res chain seq x y z
N MET A 1 9.64 -16.07 32.10
CA MET A 1 8.90 -15.45 30.98
C MET A 1 9.64 -14.17 30.63
N GLY A 2 10.13 -14.05 29.40
CA GLY A 2 10.86 -12.84 28.97
C GLY A 2 9.96 -11.61 29.07
N ARG A 3 10.51 -10.48 29.51
CA ARG A 3 9.80 -9.20 29.46
C ARG A 3 9.63 -8.84 27.98
N ILE A 4 8.39 -8.77 27.53
CA ILE A 4 8.08 -8.20 26.21
C ILE A 4 8.17 -6.69 26.40
N GLU A 5 9.14 -6.05 25.75
CA GLU A 5 9.20 -4.59 25.73
C GLU A 5 7.96 -4.05 25.01
N PRO A 6 7.30 -3.02 25.57
CA PRO A 6 6.14 -2.42 24.90
C PRO A 6 6.57 -1.87 23.54
N GLU A 7 5.71 -2.08 22.55
CA GLU A 7 5.90 -1.58 21.20
C GLU A 7 6.01 -0.05 21.22
N LYS A 8 7.02 0.51 20.56
CA LYS A 8 7.25 1.96 20.56
C LYS A 8 6.21 2.64 19.67
N GLU A 9 5.47 3.59 20.22
CA GLU A 9 4.55 4.43 19.45
C GLU A 9 5.30 5.61 18.81
N ILE A 10 4.98 5.90 17.55
CA ILE A 10 5.52 7.06 16.82
C ILE A 10 4.72 8.30 17.24
N GLU A 11 5.41 9.29 17.82
CA GLU A 11 4.79 10.55 18.23
C GLU A 11 4.64 11.53 17.05
N LYS A 12 5.69 11.64 16.22
CA LYS A 12 5.74 12.54 15.08
C LYS A 12 6.76 12.09 14.05
N VAL A 13 6.56 12.55 12.81
CA VAL A 13 7.49 12.43 11.69
C VAL A 13 7.90 13.82 11.26
N VAL A 14 9.19 14.03 10.98
CA VAL A 14 9.69 15.28 10.41
C VAL A 14 10.20 14.96 9.01
N ILE A 15 9.64 15.62 8.00
CA ILE A 15 10.07 15.52 6.61
C ILE A 15 11.02 16.69 6.37
N CYS A 16 12.29 16.37 6.08
CA CYS A 16 13.30 17.36 5.71
C CYS A 16 13.39 17.43 4.19
N TYR A 17 13.20 18.62 3.62
CA TYR A 17 13.32 18.88 2.20
C TYR A 17 14.74 19.35 1.85
N GLU A 18 15.14 19.20 0.58
CA GLU A 18 16.51 19.52 0.12
C GLU A 18 16.87 21.00 0.25
N ASP A 19 15.87 21.89 0.23
CA ASP A 19 16.02 23.33 0.43
C ASP A 19 16.18 23.73 1.90
N GLY A 20 16.14 22.74 2.81
CA GLY A 20 16.23 22.94 4.25
C GLY A 20 14.89 23.23 4.93
N GLU A 21 13.75 23.21 4.20
CA GLU A 21 12.44 23.25 4.83
C GLU A 21 12.21 21.97 5.65
N GLU A 22 11.56 22.10 6.81
CA GLU A 22 11.10 20.97 7.61
C GLU A 22 9.59 21.02 7.78
N LYS A 23 8.94 19.87 7.57
CA LYS A 23 7.51 19.70 7.83
C LYS A 23 7.29 18.63 8.88
N GLU A 24 6.70 19.05 9.99
CA GLU A 24 6.29 18.14 11.05
C GLU A 24 4.89 17.56 10.77
N MET A 25 4.75 16.25 10.91
CA MET A 25 3.51 15.51 10.85
C MET A 25 3.27 14.78 12.17
N LYS A 26 2.11 15.01 12.79
CA LYS A 26 1.70 14.36 14.05
C LYS A 26 0.69 13.23 13.85
N LYS A 27 0.15 13.10 12.64
CA LYS A 27 -0.79 12.07 12.26
C LYS A 27 -0.58 11.70 10.80
N GLY A 28 -0.56 10.41 10.51
CA GLY A 28 -0.43 9.91 9.16
C GLY A 28 0.16 8.51 9.10
N PHE A 29 0.61 8.15 7.92
CA PHE A 29 1.37 6.93 7.70
C PHE A 29 2.47 7.20 6.68
N PHE A 30 3.52 6.39 6.70
CA PHE A 30 4.51 6.31 5.63
C PHE A 30 4.83 4.85 5.36
N CYS A 31 5.39 4.58 4.18
CA CYS A 31 5.78 3.25 3.76
C CYS A 31 7.28 3.25 3.44
N GLU A 32 8.04 2.41 4.12
CA GLU A 32 9.40 2.09 3.70
C GLU A 32 9.35 0.97 2.66
N MET A 33 10.04 1.18 1.55
CA MET A 33 10.14 0.21 0.46
C MET A 33 11.56 -0.31 0.40
N GLN A 34 11.72 -1.62 0.48
CA GLN A 34 13.00 -2.29 0.29
C GLN A 34 12.91 -3.21 -0.93
N PRO A 35 13.98 -3.33 -1.74
CA PRO A 35 14.03 -4.33 -2.79
C PRO A 35 13.88 -5.74 -2.18
N GLY A 36 12.98 -6.55 -2.73
CA GLY A 36 12.95 -7.99 -2.48
C GLY A 36 13.24 -8.77 -3.77
N GLU A 37 13.46 -10.09 -3.66
CA GLU A 37 13.86 -10.92 -4.79
C GLU A 37 12.82 -10.94 -5.93
N GLU A 38 11.54 -11.01 -5.60
CA GLU A 38 10.45 -11.05 -6.59
C GLU A 38 9.45 -9.88 -6.46
N CYS A 39 9.38 -9.25 -5.28
CA CYS A 39 8.46 -8.17 -4.96
C CYS A 39 9.12 -7.15 -4.03
N LEU A 40 8.59 -5.93 -3.97
CA LEU A 40 9.00 -4.94 -2.98
C LEU A 40 8.56 -5.39 -1.58
N ASN A 41 9.47 -5.33 -0.61
CA ASN A 41 9.13 -5.45 0.79
C ASN A 41 8.63 -4.10 1.28
N LEU A 42 7.39 -4.05 1.76
CA LEU A 42 6.74 -2.84 2.22
C LEU A 42 6.57 -2.89 3.74
N THR A 43 7.11 -1.90 4.44
CA THR A 43 6.86 -1.70 5.87
C THR A 43 6.00 -0.46 6.05
N PHE A 44 4.79 -0.63 6.55
CA PHE A 44 3.87 0.48 6.80
C PHE A 44 4.00 0.95 8.24
N HIS A 45 4.33 2.23 8.41
CA HIS A 45 4.40 2.89 9.70
C HIS A 45 3.20 3.82 9.84
N MET A 46 2.31 3.51 10.78
CA MET A 46 1.10 4.28 11.03
C MET A 46 1.18 4.93 12.40
N PHE A 47 0.78 6.21 12.50
CA PHE A 47 0.85 6.96 13.75
C PHE A 47 -0.34 7.88 13.90
N GLN A 48 -1.03 7.76 15.03
CA GLN A 48 -2.29 8.46 15.32
C GLN A 48 -3.39 8.22 14.25
N VAL A 49 -3.35 7.06 13.57
CA VAL A 49 -4.37 6.65 12.58
C VAL A 49 -5.33 5.66 13.21
N GLU A 50 -6.62 5.96 13.15
CA GLU A 50 -7.68 5.08 13.64
C GLU A 50 -8.08 4.04 12.57
N GLY A 51 -8.66 2.91 12.99
CA GLY A 51 -9.07 1.84 12.07
C GLY A 51 -10.01 2.29 10.94
N LYS A 52 -10.92 3.24 11.22
CA LYS A 52 -11.81 3.82 10.20
C LYS A 52 -11.05 4.62 9.14
N GLU A 53 -9.95 5.25 9.52
CA GLU A 53 -9.13 6.07 8.62
C GLU A 53 -8.23 5.19 7.76
N LEU A 54 -7.77 4.05 8.30
CA LEU A 54 -7.08 3.03 7.52
C LEU A 54 -7.95 2.55 6.36
N VAL A 55 -9.24 2.30 6.57
CA VAL A 55 -10.16 1.91 5.49
C VAL A 55 -10.17 2.97 4.39
N CYS A 56 -10.34 4.25 4.75
CA CYS A 56 -10.33 5.34 3.77
C CYS A 56 -8.98 5.48 3.03
N ILE A 57 -7.85 5.23 3.71
CA ILE A 57 -6.52 5.25 3.08
C ILE A 57 -6.42 4.15 2.02
N ILE A 58 -6.84 2.94 2.34
CA ILE A 58 -6.81 1.80 1.40
C ILE A 58 -7.76 2.04 0.22
N GLU A 59 -8.98 2.50 0.48
CA GLU A 59 -9.94 2.86 -0.57
C GLU A 59 -9.36 3.94 -1.51
N GLY A 60 -8.72 4.98 -0.96
CA GLY A 60 -8.06 6.01 -1.74
C GLY A 60 -6.90 5.47 -2.60
N MET A 61 -6.11 4.53 -2.10
CA MET A 61 -5.06 3.86 -2.89
C MET A 61 -5.64 3.00 -4.01
N MET A 62 -6.73 2.27 -3.75
CA MET A 62 -7.43 1.47 -4.75
C MET A 62 -8.03 2.37 -5.84
N GLU A 63 -8.68 3.47 -5.46
CA GLU A 63 -9.21 4.45 -6.42
C GLU A 63 -8.09 5.08 -7.27
N LEU A 64 -6.95 5.39 -6.66
CA LEU A 64 -5.78 5.89 -7.38
C LEU A 64 -5.28 4.88 -8.41
N GLY A 65 -5.12 3.61 -8.03
CA GLY A 65 -4.69 2.56 -8.95
C GLY A 65 -5.67 2.35 -10.10
N ASP A 66 -6.98 2.46 -9.85
CA ASP A 66 -8.01 2.36 -10.89
C ASP A 66 -7.91 3.53 -11.88
N ARG A 67 -7.78 4.77 -11.37
CA ARG A 67 -7.57 5.97 -12.18
C ARG A 67 -6.29 5.91 -13.03
N LEU A 68 -5.27 5.20 -12.55
CA LEU A 68 -4.03 4.94 -13.28
C LEU A 68 -4.14 3.75 -14.26
N GLY A 69 -5.30 3.09 -14.32
CA GLY A 69 -5.57 1.96 -15.23
C GLY A 69 -4.97 0.63 -14.76
N MET A 70 -4.47 0.54 -13.53
CA MET A 70 -3.79 -0.64 -12.99
C MET A 70 -4.72 -1.84 -12.79
N PHE A 71 -6.02 -1.58 -12.59
CA PHE A 71 -7.04 -2.60 -12.35
C PHE A 71 -7.98 -2.83 -13.54
N SER A 72 -7.65 -2.25 -14.70
CA SER A 72 -8.33 -2.63 -15.94
C SER A 72 -8.10 -4.14 -16.16
N PRO A 73 -9.11 -4.90 -16.63
CA PRO A 73 -8.94 -6.31 -16.89
C PRO A 73 -7.82 -6.46 -17.92
N THR A 74 -6.64 -6.83 -17.45
CA THR A 74 -5.51 -7.20 -18.31
C THR A 74 -5.99 -8.31 -19.24
N LYS A 75 -5.51 -8.26 -20.48
CA LYS A 75 -5.84 -9.23 -21.55
C LYS A 75 -5.67 -10.69 -21.13
N GLU A 76 -4.92 -10.97 -20.06
CA GLU A 76 -4.77 -12.28 -19.42
C GLU A 76 -6.11 -12.88 -18.95
N THR A 77 -7.07 -12.06 -18.48
CA THR A 77 -8.41 -12.56 -18.12
C THR A 77 -9.24 -12.92 -19.36
N GLN A 78 -9.00 -12.25 -20.50
CA GLN A 78 -9.74 -12.51 -21.74
C GLN A 78 -9.23 -13.73 -22.53
N GLU A 79 -7.95 -14.08 -22.41
CA GLU A 79 -7.39 -15.26 -23.08
C GLU A 79 -7.82 -16.57 -22.39
N GLY A 80 -7.85 -16.60 -21.05
CA GLY A 80 -8.36 -17.75 -20.29
C GLY A 80 -9.87 -18.01 -20.50
N GLU A 81 -10.67 -16.96 -20.68
CA GLU A 81 -12.10 -17.09 -20.98
C GLU A 81 -12.37 -17.50 -22.44
N LYS A 82 -11.55 -17.06 -23.40
CA LYS A 82 -11.66 -17.47 -24.81
C LYS A 82 -11.28 -18.94 -25.00
N GLU A 83 -10.18 -19.40 -24.38
CA GLU A 83 -9.74 -20.79 -24.44
C GLU A 83 -10.78 -21.75 -23.83
N ASN A 84 -11.41 -21.37 -22.70
CA ASN A 84 -12.46 -22.16 -22.06
C ASN A 84 -13.76 -22.17 -22.90
N ARG A 85 -14.07 -21.09 -23.63
CA ARG A 85 -15.25 -21.01 -24.51
C ARG A 85 -15.08 -21.80 -25.81
N GLU A 86 -13.86 -21.93 -26.34
CA GLU A 86 -13.55 -22.76 -27.51
C GLU A 86 -13.52 -24.26 -27.17
N ARG A 87 -13.02 -24.63 -25.99
CA ARG A 87 -13.05 -26.02 -25.49
C ARG A 87 -14.47 -26.55 -25.21
N LYS A 88 -15.41 -25.68 -24.84
CA LYS A 88 -16.83 -26.06 -24.65
C LYS A 88 -17.65 -26.11 -25.94
N ARG A 89 -17.07 -25.71 -27.08
CA ARG A 89 -17.71 -25.71 -28.40
C ARG A 89 -17.13 -26.77 -29.36
N SER A 90 -16.10 -27.51 -28.93
CA SER A 90 -15.53 -28.67 -29.64
C SER A 90 -16.08 -29.97 -29.08
#